data_AF-A0A4U5P9K5-F1
#
_entry.id   AF-A0A4U5P9K5-F1
#
_cell.length_a   1.000
_cell.length_b   1.000
_cell.length_c   1.000
_cell.angle_alpha   90.00
_cell.angle_beta   90.00
_cell.angle_gamma   90.00
#
_symmetry.space_group_name_H-M   'P 1'
#
loop_
_entity.id
_entity.type
_entity.pdbx_description
1 polymer ?
#
loop_
_entity_poly.entity_id
_entity_poly.type
_entity_poly.pdbx_seq_one_letter_code
_entity_poly.pdbx_strand_id
1 'polypeptide(L)'
;MGDKEKEKDPRVNYLLRVASYILSLNLSEDKIPNVQAIYKFVDGNAMALVLSRNDQKGHVEVSNEIKLKKAVLFRVIFYKSHANALDGETFRKDVSVITSHGDARETLLGTIQQVFSKAVVENGETRPEDGLLVGLVNELEENLAITVGRSEGATVDGVASLWDEFRHWKAKASSGRSEYWDCLLPFYERWSVINNLRIEEIAEVLDAAEDSAEALWVADKPYPQNRMKNFLRLIGLWLIDVVSQKLPEQLWTEPDAVVDLKSALSLCDQWLFTVKALTNSAWPRNYIHEWKGAPISMELLAAFRIRISEILRLRTLSVELGGLLKEDSLRDEVESLIATAMRDFVPLGLTSAQSDAQWQSRVQAAEKSIEPLVYRAVPVLKSKLISNKVDLNVLISDIKKYQHFLDRPKVKSQLVAEREHLLHRLQENLVRRKEWTQKAGGHFETGRFLTDISAKIIWIRRNVKQVSLYAVLPLIVHICITG
;
A
#
# COMPACT_ATOMS: atom_id res chain seq x y z
N MET A 1 34.90 57.76 -27.54
CA MET A 1 33.85 57.36 -26.57
C MET A 1 33.65 55.87 -26.74
N GLY A 2 34.40 55.07 -25.98
CA GLY A 2 34.31 53.60 -26.02
C GLY A 2 33.30 53.13 -24.98
N ASP A 3 32.41 52.25 -25.41
CA ASP A 3 31.49 51.50 -24.56
C ASP A 3 32.25 50.93 -23.36
N LYS A 4 31.85 51.35 -22.15
CA LYS A 4 32.20 50.62 -20.94
C LYS A 4 31.43 49.31 -21.00
N GLU A 5 32.14 48.20 -21.23
CA GLU A 5 31.61 46.86 -20.98
C GLU A 5 30.88 46.88 -19.63
N LYS A 6 29.57 46.63 -19.64
CA LYS A 6 28.81 46.38 -18.40
C LYS A 6 29.55 45.28 -17.65
N GLU A 7 30.13 45.61 -16.51
CA GLU A 7 30.78 44.66 -15.63
C GLU A 7 29.74 43.61 -15.24
N LYS A 8 29.82 42.44 -15.86
CA LYS A 8 28.86 41.34 -15.65
C LYS A 8 28.97 40.88 -14.21
N ASP A 9 27.83 40.68 -13.54
CA ASP A 9 27.81 40.27 -12.14
C ASP A 9 28.66 38.99 -11.96
N PRO A 10 29.74 39.05 -11.14
CA PRO A 10 30.66 37.93 -10.98
C PRO A 10 29.96 36.69 -10.40
N ARG A 11 28.88 36.87 -9.64
CA ARG A 11 28.07 35.79 -9.05
C ARG A 11 27.28 35.05 -10.14
N VAL A 12 26.65 35.81 -11.03
CA VAL A 12 25.89 35.26 -12.17
C VAL A 12 26.83 34.55 -13.16
N ASN A 13 27.96 35.18 -13.48
CA ASN A 13 28.97 34.61 -14.37
C ASN A 13 29.51 33.27 -13.83
N TYR A 14 29.77 33.18 -12.52
CA TYR A 14 30.18 31.92 -11.89
C TYR A 14 29.16 30.80 -12.08
N LEU A 15 27.88 31.04 -11.78
CA LEU A 15 26.81 30.04 -11.94
C LEU A 15 26.70 29.57 -13.39
N LEU A 16 26.74 30.51 -14.35
CA LEU A 16 26.65 30.18 -15.76
C LEU A 16 27.88 29.44 -16.27
N ARG A 17 29.07 29.77 -15.80
CA ARG A 17 30.31 29.08 -16.17
C ARG A 17 30.32 27.62 -15.69
N VAL A 18 29.91 27.39 -14.44
CA VAL A 18 29.80 26.04 -13.86
C VAL A 18 28.74 25.24 -14.60
N ALA A 19 27.56 25.81 -14.83
CA ALA A 19 26.50 25.14 -15.58
C ALA A 19 26.89 24.88 -17.04
N SER A 20 27.59 25.81 -17.68
CA SER A 20 28.10 25.66 -19.06
C SER A 20 29.05 24.48 -19.18
N TYR A 21 29.97 24.34 -18.21
CA TYR A 21 30.91 23.23 -18.14
C TYR A 21 30.19 21.89 -17.96
N ILE A 22 29.24 21.80 -17.02
CA ILE A 22 28.56 20.54 -16.71
C ILE A 22 27.57 20.13 -17.81
N LEU A 23 26.81 21.07 -18.38
CA LEU A 23 25.83 20.79 -19.42
C LEU A 23 26.44 20.69 -20.82
N SER A 24 27.73 21.00 -20.97
CA SER A 24 28.44 21.12 -22.25
C SER A 24 27.73 22.08 -23.21
N LEU A 25 27.33 23.24 -22.70
CA LEU A 25 26.62 24.30 -23.44
C LEU A 25 27.28 25.66 -23.21
N ASN A 26 27.25 26.55 -24.19
CA ASN A 26 27.70 27.93 -24.01
C ASN A 26 26.55 28.80 -23.49
N LEU A 27 26.35 28.81 -22.17
CA LEU A 27 25.31 29.60 -21.52
C LEU A 27 25.81 31.04 -21.30
N SER A 28 25.00 31.99 -21.74
CA SER A 28 25.19 33.43 -21.49
C SER A 28 23.86 34.02 -21.05
N GLU A 29 23.89 35.07 -20.23
CA GLU A 29 22.67 35.74 -19.75
C GLU A 29 21.69 36.06 -20.89
N ASP A 30 22.21 36.55 -22.02
CA ASP A 30 21.40 36.93 -23.19
C ASP A 30 20.67 35.77 -23.89
N LYS A 31 21.06 34.52 -23.61
CA LYS A 31 20.55 33.31 -24.28
C LYS A 31 19.64 32.46 -23.39
N ILE A 32 19.38 32.91 -22.16
CA ILE A 32 18.63 32.14 -21.16
C ILE A 32 17.17 32.61 -21.12
N PRO A 33 16.18 31.71 -21.20
CA PRO A 33 14.78 32.09 -21.30
C PRO A 33 14.19 32.69 -19.99
N ASN A 34 14.79 32.41 -18.83
CA ASN A 34 14.31 32.88 -17.53
C ASN A 34 15.46 33.35 -16.63
N VAL A 35 16.14 34.41 -17.06
CA VAL A 35 17.26 35.02 -16.31
C VAL A 35 16.82 35.50 -14.92
N GLN A 36 15.55 35.88 -14.75
CA GLN A 36 15.01 36.35 -13.48
C GLN A 36 15.13 35.30 -12.36
N ALA A 37 15.06 34.01 -12.70
CA ALA A 37 15.28 32.94 -11.72
C ALA A 37 16.71 32.95 -11.14
N ILE A 38 17.70 33.35 -11.95
CA ILE A 38 19.08 33.48 -11.51
C ILE A 38 19.20 34.64 -10.54
N TYR A 39 18.63 35.81 -10.83
CA TYR A 39 18.67 36.95 -9.92
C TYR A 39 17.83 36.72 -8.65
N LYS A 40 16.72 35.97 -8.72
CA LYS A 40 16.00 35.51 -7.52
C LYS A 40 16.84 34.60 -6.63
N PHE A 41 17.69 33.78 -7.24
CA PHE A 41 18.66 32.99 -6.50
C PHE A 41 19.80 33.88 -5.99
N VAL A 42 20.40 34.74 -6.79
CA VAL A 42 21.58 35.52 -6.36
C VAL A 42 21.21 36.58 -5.33
N ASP A 43 20.21 37.43 -5.60
CA ASP A 43 19.84 38.59 -4.77
C ASP A 43 18.62 38.35 -3.88
N GLY A 44 17.88 37.27 -4.13
CA GLY A 44 16.66 36.95 -3.40
C GLY A 44 16.82 35.85 -2.36
N ASN A 45 15.67 35.38 -1.87
CA ASN A 45 15.54 34.32 -0.87
C ASN A 45 15.42 32.92 -1.50
N ALA A 46 15.53 32.80 -2.83
CA ALA A 46 15.41 31.49 -3.47
C ALA A 46 16.64 30.64 -3.09
N MET A 47 16.37 29.52 -2.42
CA MET A 47 17.42 28.60 -1.95
C MET A 47 17.94 27.66 -3.04
N ALA A 48 17.24 27.55 -4.17
CA ALA A 48 17.62 26.66 -5.26
C ALA A 48 17.52 27.37 -6.62
N LEU A 49 18.41 26.99 -7.53
CA LEU A 49 18.40 27.34 -8.95
C LEU A 49 18.67 26.07 -9.76
N VAL A 50 17.73 25.72 -10.63
CA VAL A 50 17.74 24.49 -11.42
C VAL A 50 17.87 24.85 -12.89
N LEU A 51 18.88 24.27 -13.55
CA LEU A 51 19.06 24.34 -14.99
C LEU A 51 18.87 22.94 -15.57
N SER A 52 17.87 22.77 -16.43
CA SER A 52 17.46 21.49 -17.00
C SER A 52 17.64 21.47 -18.51
N ARG A 53 18.38 20.49 -19.04
CA ARG A 53 18.58 20.27 -20.47
C ARG A 53 17.70 19.12 -20.96
N ASN A 54 16.88 19.38 -21.98
CA ASN A 54 16.08 18.36 -22.66
C ASN A 54 16.74 17.93 -23.98
N ASP A 55 16.42 16.72 -24.47
CA ASP A 55 17.10 16.08 -25.59
C ASP A 55 16.71 16.69 -26.95
N GLN A 56 15.47 17.17 -27.08
CA GLN A 56 14.91 17.49 -28.40
C GLN A 56 15.22 18.88 -28.95
N LYS A 57 15.78 19.79 -28.16
CA LYS A 57 16.31 21.08 -28.63
C LYS A 57 17.30 21.51 -27.56
N GLY A 58 18.49 22.02 -27.91
CA GLY A 58 19.51 22.50 -26.97
C GLY A 58 19.11 23.70 -26.09
N HIS A 59 17.83 23.82 -25.74
CA HIS A 59 17.26 24.77 -24.80
C HIS A 59 17.42 24.28 -23.36
N VAL A 60 17.80 25.21 -22.50
CA VAL A 60 17.90 25.01 -21.06
C VAL A 60 16.70 25.68 -20.40
N GLU A 61 15.94 24.92 -19.64
CA GLU A 61 14.92 25.46 -18.75
C GLU A 61 15.57 25.90 -17.44
N VAL A 62 15.20 27.09 -16.94
CA VAL A 62 15.73 27.66 -15.69
C VAL A 62 14.59 27.93 -14.72
N SER A 63 14.66 27.38 -13.51
CA SER A 63 13.64 27.52 -12.45
C SER A 63 14.26 27.60 -11.06
N ASN A 64 13.52 28.15 -10.09
CA ASN A 64 13.87 28.07 -8.66
C ASN A 64 13.15 26.92 -7.94
N GLU A 65 12.37 26.12 -8.69
CA GLU A 65 11.64 24.96 -8.19
C GLU A 65 12.18 23.69 -8.84
N ILE A 66 12.38 22.65 -8.03
CA ILE A 66 12.78 21.32 -8.50
C ILE A 66 11.52 20.60 -9.00
N LYS A 67 11.37 20.48 -10.34
CA LYS A 67 10.26 19.75 -10.96
C LYS A 67 10.74 18.40 -11.48
N LEU A 68 10.41 17.33 -10.77
CA LEU A 68 10.88 15.97 -11.08
C LEU A 68 10.12 15.28 -12.23
N LYS A 69 9.00 15.82 -12.71
CA LYS A 69 8.05 15.12 -13.60
C LYS A 69 8.39 15.14 -15.11
N LYS A 70 9.40 15.87 -15.57
CA LYS A 70 9.75 15.96 -17.01
C LYS A 70 10.88 14.99 -17.36
N ALA A 71 10.81 14.36 -18.54
CA ALA A 71 11.92 13.67 -19.17
C ALA A 71 13.05 14.69 -19.44
N VAL A 72 13.98 14.79 -18.50
CA VAL A 72 15.13 15.70 -18.56
C VAL A 72 16.36 14.82 -18.45
N LEU A 73 17.28 14.96 -19.40
CA LEU A 73 18.50 14.16 -19.40
C LEU A 73 19.50 14.62 -18.36
N PHE A 74 19.73 15.93 -18.28
CA PHE A 74 20.76 16.51 -17.41
C PHE A 74 20.21 17.71 -16.63
N ARG A 75 20.49 17.74 -15.33
CA ARG A 75 20.18 18.86 -14.44
C ARG A 75 21.39 19.30 -13.66
N VAL A 76 21.54 20.62 -13.53
CA VAL A 76 22.45 21.26 -12.59
C VAL A 76 21.61 22.03 -11.58
N ILE A 77 21.77 21.70 -10.31
CA ILE A 77 21.04 22.29 -9.20
C ILE A 77 22.04 23.01 -8.32
N PHE A 78 21.96 24.34 -8.28
CA PHE A 78 22.64 25.16 -7.31
C PHE A 78 21.74 25.33 -6.09
N TYR A 79 22.30 25.22 -4.89
CA TYR A 79 21.57 25.52 -3.67
C TYR A 79 22.41 26.26 -2.65
N LYS A 80 21.73 26.98 -1.74
CA LYS A 80 22.33 27.68 -0.61
C LYS A 80 21.92 27.03 0.70
N SER A 81 22.76 27.15 1.72
CA SER A 81 22.41 26.74 3.08
C SER A 81 21.42 27.69 3.76
N HIS A 82 21.35 28.96 3.32
CA HIS A 82 20.52 30.00 3.93
C HIS A 82 19.74 30.80 2.88
N ALA A 83 18.52 31.23 3.22
CA ALA A 83 17.61 31.97 2.34
C ALA A 83 17.92 33.48 2.26
N ASN A 84 19.19 33.84 2.04
CA ASN A 84 19.66 35.22 1.96
C ASN A 84 20.37 35.49 0.62
N ALA A 85 20.50 36.78 0.25
CA ALA A 85 21.27 37.19 -0.92
C ALA A 85 22.74 36.71 -0.81
N LEU A 86 23.34 36.35 -1.95
CA LEU A 86 24.74 35.97 -2.03
C LEU A 86 25.62 37.22 -1.88
N ASP A 87 26.60 37.13 -1.00
CA ASP A 87 27.61 38.16 -0.84
C ASP A 87 28.51 38.26 -2.08
N GLY A 88 28.99 39.47 -2.38
CA GLY A 88 29.83 39.74 -3.55
C GLY A 88 31.21 39.08 -3.49
N GLU A 89 31.72 38.78 -2.30
CA GLU A 89 33.07 38.25 -2.09
C GLU A 89 33.05 36.75 -1.71
N THR A 90 32.08 36.30 -0.90
CA THR A 90 32.06 34.91 -0.38
C THR A 90 31.15 33.94 -1.14
N PHE A 91 30.42 34.38 -2.16
CA PHE A 91 29.40 33.57 -2.86
C PHE A 91 29.84 32.16 -3.29
N ARG A 92 31.13 31.95 -3.57
CA ARG A 92 31.66 30.63 -3.99
C ARG A 92 31.60 29.57 -2.89
N LYS A 93 31.63 29.98 -1.61
CA LYS A 93 31.56 29.08 -0.46
C LYS A 93 30.12 28.77 -0.05
N ASP A 94 29.21 29.69 -0.35
CA ASP A 94 27.81 29.62 0.06
C ASP A 94 26.90 28.92 -0.96
N VAL A 95 27.46 28.55 -2.12
CA VAL A 95 26.75 27.86 -3.21
C VAL A 95 27.29 26.46 -3.40
N SER A 96 26.43 25.48 -3.17
CA SER A 96 26.69 24.07 -3.45
C SER A 96 26.04 23.63 -4.76
N VAL A 97 26.60 22.62 -5.41
CA VAL A 97 26.17 22.12 -6.72
C VAL A 97 25.87 20.63 -6.65
N ILE A 98 24.70 20.23 -7.13
CA ILE A 98 24.34 18.83 -7.37
C ILE A 98 24.00 18.66 -8.84
N THR A 99 24.52 17.59 -9.43
CA THR A 99 24.23 17.21 -10.82
C THR A 99 23.38 15.95 -10.81
N SER A 100 22.34 15.92 -11.63
CA SER A 100 21.50 14.73 -11.81
C SER A 100 21.39 14.38 -13.28
N HIS A 101 21.58 13.10 -13.57
CA HIS A 101 21.45 12.51 -14.90
C HIS A 101 20.34 11.47 -14.86
N GLY A 102 19.30 11.64 -15.67
CA GLY A 102 18.17 10.69 -15.69
C GLY A 102 17.32 10.72 -14.41
N ASP A 103 17.17 9.57 -13.75
CA ASP A 103 16.33 9.45 -12.55
C ASP A 103 16.99 10.10 -11.32
N ALA A 104 16.23 10.95 -10.64
CA ALA A 104 16.65 11.56 -9.40
C ALA A 104 16.91 10.52 -8.29
N ARG A 105 16.23 9.37 -8.34
CA ARG A 105 16.40 8.28 -7.37
C ARG A 105 17.77 7.62 -7.50
N GLU A 106 18.20 7.34 -8.73
CA GLU A 106 19.54 6.80 -9.03
C GLU A 106 20.63 7.79 -8.62
N THR A 107 20.45 9.07 -8.95
CA THR A 107 21.38 10.13 -8.53
C THR A 107 21.47 10.19 -7.00
N LEU A 108 20.35 10.09 -6.29
CA LEU A 108 20.32 10.13 -4.83
C LEU A 108 21.01 8.91 -4.22
N LEU A 109 20.71 7.70 -4.70
CA LEU A 109 21.37 6.48 -4.24
C LEU A 109 22.88 6.57 -4.43
N GLY A 110 23.34 6.93 -5.63
CA GLY A 110 24.76 7.07 -5.91
C GLY A 110 25.43 8.12 -5.03
N THR A 111 24.75 9.24 -4.76
CA THR A 111 25.27 10.28 -3.86
C THR A 111 25.41 9.78 -2.42
N ILE A 112 24.43 9.01 -1.93
CA ILE A 112 24.49 8.42 -0.59
C ILE A 112 25.64 7.42 -0.53
N GLN A 113 25.66 6.42 -1.41
CA GLN A 113 26.66 5.34 -1.41
C GLN A 113 28.09 5.86 -1.56
N GLN A 114 28.31 6.83 -2.44
CA GLN A 114 29.66 7.26 -2.81
C GLN A 114 30.18 8.42 -1.99
N VAL A 115 29.29 9.27 -1.43
CA VAL A 115 29.67 10.49 -0.71
C VAL A 115 29.27 10.41 0.75
N PHE A 116 27.97 10.28 1.05
CA PHE A 116 27.49 10.44 2.42
C PHE A 116 27.74 9.22 3.31
N SER A 117 27.54 7.99 2.85
CA SER A 117 27.82 6.79 3.66
C SER A 117 29.29 6.76 4.09
N LYS A 118 30.22 7.13 3.19
CA LYS A 118 31.65 7.22 3.51
C LYS A 118 31.97 8.39 4.46
N ALA A 119 31.43 9.58 4.18
CA ALA A 119 31.67 10.77 5.01
C ALA A 119 31.06 10.64 6.42
N VAL A 120 29.92 9.97 6.54
CA VAL A 120 29.24 9.74 7.82
C VAL A 120 29.95 8.65 8.62
N VAL A 121 30.51 7.62 7.97
CA VAL A 121 31.35 6.61 8.63
C VAL A 121 32.68 7.19 9.10
N GLU A 122 33.35 8.01 8.29
CA GLU A 122 34.62 8.66 8.67
C GLU A 122 34.46 9.65 9.84
N ASN A 123 33.29 10.29 9.97
CA ASN A 123 32.98 11.20 11.07
C ASN A 123 32.20 10.52 12.22
N GLY A 124 31.83 9.25 12.06
CA GLY A 124 30.81 8.55 12.85
C GLY A 124 31.23 8.06 14.23
N GLU A 125 32.50 8.21 14.59
CA GLU A 125 33.08 7.59 15.78
C GLU A 125 33.16 8.52 17.00
N THR A 126 32.72 9.78 16.88
CA THR A 126 32.99 10.78 17.93
C THR A 126 31.86 11.00 18.93
N ARG A 127 30.59 10.81 18.54
CA ARG A 127 29.42 11.04 19.41
C ARG A 127 28.33 9.98 19.23
N PRO A 128 27.51 9.71 20.27
CA PRO A 128 26.37 8.79 20.17
C PRO A 128 25.30 9.24 19.15
N GLU A 129 25.22 10.54 18.87
CA GLU A 129 24.34 11.16 17.86
C GLU A 129 24.74 10.73 16.43
N ASP A 130 26.04 10.50 16.22
CA ASP A 130 26.60 10.10 14.94
C ASP A 130 26.19 8.66 14.59
N GLY A 131 26.04 7.79 15.59
CA GLY A 131 25.52 6.43 15.41
C GLY A 131 24.08 6.38 14.90
N LEU A 132 23.24 7.36 15.28
CA LEU A 132 21.88 7.49 14.75
C LEU A 132 21.90 7.94 13.28
N LEU A 133 22.78 8.88 12.93
CA LEU A 133 22.94 9.35 11.55
C LEU A 133 23.47 8.24 10.64
N VAL A 134 24.45 7.47 11.10
CA VAL A 134 24.94 6.26 10.38
C VAL A 134 23.80 5.28 10.14
N GLY A 135 22.99 4.99 11.17
CA GLY A 135 21.84 4.11 11.05
C GLY A 135 20.81 4.58 10.02
N LEU A 136 20.44 5.87 10.06
CA LEU A 136 19.48 6.46 9.11
C LEU A 136 20.00 6.49 7.68
N VAL A 137 21.30 6.76 7.49
CA VAL A 137 21.94 6.78 6.17
C VAL A 137 21.97 5.38 5.58
N ASN A 138 22.33 4.36 6.38
CA ASN A 138 22.33 2.97 5.96
C ASN A 138 20.92 2.47 5.62
N GLU A 139 19.91 2.80 6.43
CA GLU A 139 18.51 2.43 6.15
C GLU A 139 17.99 3.12 4.88
N LEU A 140 18.33 4.40 4.68
CA LEU A 140 17.97 5.12 3.47
C LEU A 140 18.68 4.53 2.24
N GLU A 141 19.96 4.15 2.36
CA GLU A 141 20.72 3.46 1.32
C GLU A 141 20.08 2.12 0.96
N GLU A 142 19.73 1.27 1.94
CA GLU A 142 19.09 -0.03 1.70
C GLU A 142 17.74 0.13 0.99
N ASN A 143 16.90 1.06 1.46
CA ASN A 143 15.59 1.30 0.84
C ASN A 143 15.70 1.91 -0.57
N LEU A 144 16.66 2.82 -0.77
CA LEU A 144 16.93 3.37 -2.10
C LEU A 144 17.55 2.32 -3.02
N ALA A 145 18.43 1.45 -2.51
CA ALA A 145 19.01 0.35 -3.26
C ALA A 145 17.95 -0.70 -3.62
N ILE A 146 16.91 -0.91 -2.82
CA ILE A 146 15.78 -1.76 -3.19
C ILE A 146 14.92 -1.09 -4.26
N THR A 147 14.66 0.22 -4.15
CA THR A 147 13.79 0.95 -5.08
C THR A 147 14.46 1.33 -6.41
N VAL A 148 15.78 1.47 -6.43
CA VAL A 148 16.64 1.68 -7.61
C VAL A 148 17.22 0.35 -8.11
N GLY A 149 17.46 -0.64 -7.24
CA GLY A 149 17.69 -2.02 -7.66
C GLY A 149 16.45 -2.66 -8.33
N ARG A 150 15.28 -2.03 -8.18
CA ARG A 150 14.10 -2.26 -9.04
C ARG A 150 14.23 -1.64 -10.45
N SER A 151 15.23 -0.80 -10.73
CA SER A 151 15.66 -0.41 -12.08
C SER A 151 16.92 -1.14 -12.57
N GLU A 152 17.88 -1.51 -11.70
CA GLU A 152 19.17 -2.09 -12.15
C GLU A 152 19.68 -3.40 -11.47
N GLY A 153 18.88 -4.08 -10.64
CA GLY A 153 19.00 -5.55 -10.49
C GLY A 153 19.26 -6.13 -9.09
N ALA A 154 18.32 -6.99 -8.70
CA ALA A 154 18.58 -8.24 -7.98
C ALA A 154 17.58 -9.30 -8.46
N THR A 155 17.61 -9.60 -9.76
CA THR A 155 16.55 -10.35 -10.43
C THR A 155 17.13 -11.39 -11.38
N VAL A 156 16.53 -12.58 -11.39
CA VAL A 156 16.79 -13.62 -12.38
C VAL A 156 16.65 -13.02 -13.79
N ASP A 157 17.73 -13.02 -14.58
CA ASP A 157 17.82 -12.44 -15.94
C ASP A 157 17.51 -10.93 -16.08
N GLY A 158 17.70 -10.10 -15.05
CA GLY A 158 17.55 -8.63 -15.17
C GLY A 158 16.10 -8.11 -15.25
N VAL A 159 15.14 -8.88 -14.76
CA VAL A 159 13.71 -8.53 -14.76
C VAL A 159 13.25 -8.00 -13.39
N ALA A 160 13.17 -6.68 -13.26
CA ALA A 160 12.93 -6.00 -11.99
C ALA A 160 11.48 -5.54 -11.75
N SER A 161 10.65 -5.57 -12.79
CA SER A 161 9.22 -5.28 -12.72
C SER A 161 8.39 -6.31 -13.50
N LEU A 162 7.07 -6.32 -13.25
CA LEU A 162 6.14 -7.14 -14.01
C LEU A 162 6.12 -6.76 -15.51
N TRP A 163 6.30 -5.48 -15.80
CA TRP A 163 6.43 -4.98 -17.17
C TRP A 163 7.67 -5.54 -17.87
N ASP A 164 8.79 -5.65 -17.16
CA ASP A 164 10.02 -6.25 -17.70
C ASP A 164 9.84 -7.74 -17.99
N GLU A 165 9.07 -8.48 -17.17
CA GLU A 165 8.73 -9.88 -17.45
C GLU A 165 7.95 -10.00 -18.76
N PHE A 166 6.90 -9.19 -18.93
CA PHE A 166 6.11 -9.20 -20.16
C PHE A 166 6.96 -8.83 -21.38
N ARG A 167 7.77 -7.78 -21.27
CA ARG A 167 8.67 -7.36 -22.35
C ARG A 167 9.66 -8.46 -22.72
N HIS A 168 10.26 -9.12 -21.72
CA HIS A 168 11.24 -10.19 -21.92
C HIS A 168 10.65 -11.36 -22.69
N TRP A 169 9.49 -11.87 -22.27
CA TRP A 169 8.87 -13.03 -22.92
C TRP A 169 8.25 -12.69 -24.28
N LYS A 170 7.70 -11.49 -24.43
CA LYS A 170 7.23 -11.00 -25.73
C LYS A 170 8.36 -10.92 -26.76
N ALA A 171 9.54 -10.42 -26.37
CA ALA A 171 10.72 -10.39 -27.23
C ALA A 171 11.23 -11.79 -27.59
N LYS A 172 11.24 -12.72 -26.62
CA LYS A 172 11.64 -14.12 -26.86
C LYS A 172 10.65 -14.89 -27.74
N ALA A 173 9.36 -14.57 -27.67
CA ALA A 173 8.35 -15.14 -28.57
C ALA A 173 8.65 -14.80 -30.04
N SER A 174 9.08 -13.57 -30.34
CA SER A 174 9.51 -13.16 -31.68
C SER A 174 10.76 -13.90 -32.17
N SER A 175 11.55 -14.49 -31.27
CA SER A 175 12.77 -15.26 -31.57
C SER A 175 12.60 -16.78 -31.51
N GLY A 176 11.38 -17.29 -31.31
CA GLY A 176 11.05 -18.72 -31.41
C GLY A 176 10.74 -19.48 -30.11
N ARG A 177 10.62 -18.81 -28.94
CA ARG A 177 10.05 -19.40 -27.70
C ARG A 177 8.72 -18.73 -27.35
N SER A 178 7.64 -19.10 -28.05
CA SER A 178 6.30 -18.53 -27.82
C SER A 178 5.60 -19.11 -26.59
N GLU A 179 5.90 -20.36 -26.21
CA GLU A 179 5.15 -21.12 -25.19
C GLU A 179 4.88 -20.34 -23.89
N TYR A 180 5.90 -19.70 -23.30
CA TYR A 180 5.71 -18.92 -22.06
C TYR A 180 4.98 -17.60 -22.27
N TRP A 181 5.17 -16.97 -23.44
CA TRP A 181 4.43 -15.77 -23.77
C TRP A 181 2.95 -16.09 -24.00
N ASP A 182 2.65 -17.23 -24.62
CA ASP A 182 1.28 -17.69 -24.85
C ASP A 182 0.55 -17.93 -23.51
N CYS A 183 1.25 -18.46 -22.50
CA CYS A 183 0.72 -18.57 -21.13
C CYS A 183 0.48 -17.19 -20.46
N LEU A 184 1.34 -16.20 -20.71
CA LEU A 184 1.28 -14.88 -20.09
C LEU A 184 0.34 -13.89 -20.80
N LEU A 185 0.00 -14.16 -22.06
CA LEU A 185 -0.77 -13.25 -22.90
C LEU A 185 -2.13 -12.87 -22.30
N PRO A 186 -2.95 -13.81 -21.77
CA PRO A 186 -4.24 -13.46 -21.17
C PRO A 186 -4.11 -12.50 -19.98
N PHE A 187 -3.07 -12.71 -19.15
CA PHE A 187 -2.78 -11.80 -18.04
C PHE A 187 -2.31 -10.43 -18.55
N TYR A 188 -1.39 -10.39 -19.52
CA TYR A 188 -0.90 -9.14 -20.09
C TYR A 188 -2.04 -8.30 -20.69
N GLU A 189 -2.98 -8.91 -21.42
CA GLU A 189 -4.10 -8.20 -22.03
C GLU A 189 -4.96 -7.50 -20.99
N ARG A 190 -5.36 -8.20 -19.92
CA ARG A 190 -6.14 -7.61 -18.81
C ARG A 190 -5.33 -6.59 -18.02
N TRP A 191 -4.06 -6.89 -17.76
CA TRP A 191 -3.15 -5.99 -17.05
C TRP A 191 -2.91 -4.67 -17.82
N SER A 192 -2.86 -4.71 -19.15
CA SER A 192 -2.57 -3.53 -19.98
C SER A 192 -3.63 -2.43 -19.90
N VAL A 193 -4.85 -2.77 -19.53
CA VAL A 193 -5.98 -1.84 -19.39
C VAL A 193 -6.27 -1.45 -17.94
N ILE A 194 -5.40 -1.81 -16.99
CA ILE A 194 -5.57 -1.59 -15.55
C ILE A 194 -5.91 -0.15 -15.16
N ASN A 195 -5.39 0.83 -15.89
CA ASN A 195 -5.66 2.24 -15.62
C ASN A 195 -7.15 2.60 -15.78
N ASN A 196 -7.88 1.86 -16.61
CA ASN A 196 -9.31 2.06 -16.86
C ASN A 196 -10.22 1.28 -15.89
N LEU A 197 -9.66 0.34 -15.14
CA LEU A 197 -10.41 -0.52 -14.21
C LEU A 197 -10.65 0.19 -12.88
N ARG A 198 -11.81 -0.08 -12.27
CA ARG A 198 -12.09 0.20 -10.86
C ARG A 198 -11.31 -0.76 -9.97
N ILE A 199 -11.17 -0.40 -8.70
CA ILE A 199 -10.40 -1.21 -7.75
C ILE A 199 -10.97 -2.62 -7.61
N GLU A 200 -12.30 -2.79 -7.62
CA GLU A 200 -12.96 -4.10 -7.53
C GLU A 200 -12.70 -5.00 -8.74
N GLU A 201 -12.55 -4.41 -9.93
CA GLU A 201 -12.31 -5.13 -11.20
C GLU A 201 -10.88 -5.69 -11.30
N ILE A 202 -9.97 -5.25 -10.43
CA ILE A 202 -8.59 -5.79 -10.35
C ILE A 202 -8.61 -7.28 -9.97
N ALA A 203 -9.66 -7.77 -9.33
CA ALA A 203 -9.83 -9.18 -9.00
C ALA A 203 -9.75 -10.07 -10.26
N GLU A 204 -10.33 -9.64 -11.37
CA GLU A 204 -10.29 -10.38 -12.65
C GLU A 204 -8.89 -10.43 -13.27
N VAL A 205 -8.07 -9.41 -12.97
CA VAL A 205 -6.66 -9.37 -13.39
C VAL A 205 -5.84 -10.35 -12.54
N LEU A 206 -6.13 -10.47 -11.25
CA LEU A 206 -5.50 -11.46 -10.37
C LEU A 206 -5.90 -12.89 -10.74
N ASP A 207 -7.16 -13.13 -11.12
CA ASP A 207 -7.60 -14.45 -11.62
C ASP A 207 -6.80 -14.84 -12.88
N ALA A 208 -6.64 -13.93 -13.84
CA ALA A 208 -5.81 -14.20 -15.01
C ALA A 208 -4.33 -14.41 -14.65
N ALA A 209 -3.83 -13.74 -13.62
CA ALA A 209 -2.46 -13.91 -13.14
C ALA A 209 -2.27 -15.30 -12.49
N GLU A 210 -3.26 -15.79 -11.73
CA GLU A 210 -3.31 -17.15 -11.19
C GLU A 210 -3.29 -18.19 -12.30
N ASP A 211 -4.21 -18.08 -13.26
CA ASP A 211 -4.31 -18.97 -14.42
C ASP A 211 -2.98 -19.01 -15.20
N SER A 212 -2.37 -17.84 -15.42
CA SER A 212 -1.09 -17.72 -16.14
C SER A 212 0.06 -18.34 -15.35
N ALA A 213 0.10 -18.16 -14.02
CA ALA A 213 1.11 -18.77 -13.18
C ALA A 213 1.00 -20.31 -13.17
N GLU A 214 -0.23 -20.84 -13.12
CA GLU A 214 -0.47 -22.28 -13.21
C GLU A 214 -0.09 -22.83 -14.60
N ALA A 215 -0.50 -22.15 -15.68
CA ALA A 215 -0.15 -22.52 -17.04
C ALA A 215 1.38 -22.56 -17.27
N LEU A 216 2.10 -21.54 -16.78
CA LEU A 216 3.57 -21.51 -16.81
C LEU A 216 4.19 -22.67 -16.03
N TRP A 217 3.61 -23.04 -14.89
CA TRP A 217 4.14 -24.12 -14.05
C TRP A 217 3.96 -25.51 -14.67
N VAL A 218 2.86 -25.73 -15.39
CA VAL A 218 2.49 -27.02 -16.00
C VAL A 218 2.98 -27.15 -17.45
N ALA A 219 3.54 -26.08 -18.04
CA ALA A 219 4.08 -26.09 -19.40
C ALA A 219 5.09 -27.22 -19.64
N ASP A 220 5.11 -27.76 -20.88
CA ASP A 220 5.96 -28.88 -21.29
C ASP A 220 7.44 -28.69 -20.92
N LYS A 221 7.93 -27.45 -21.06
CA LYS A 221 9.20 -27.01 -20.47
C LYS A 221 8.88 -26.23 -19.20
N PRO A 222 9.09 -26.80 -18.01
CA PRO A 222 8.65 -26.15 -16.78
C PRO A 222 9.34 -24.80 -16.58
N TYR A 223 8.57 -23.80 -16.18
CA TYR A 223 9.09 -22.47 -15.84
C TYR A 223 10.04 -22.57 -14.63
N PRO A 224 11.25 -21.98 -14.68
CA PRO A 224 12.23 -22.15 -13.60
C PRO A 224 11.68 -21.68 -12.24
N GLN A 225 11.80 -22.53 -11.21
CA GLN A 225 11.22 -22.25 -9.89
C GLN A 225 11.66 -20.91 -9.29
N ASN A 226 12.94 -20.55 -9.39
CA ASN A 226 13.42 -19.27 -8.88
C ASN A 226 12.81 -18.07 -9.63
N ARG A 227 12.55 -18.23 -10.93
CA ARG A 227 11.85 -17.20 -11.72
C ARG A 227 10.37 -17.15 -11.37
N MET A 228 9.72 -18.29 -11.12
CA MET A 228 8.34 -18.34 -10.61
C MET A 228 8.22 -17.62 -9.26
N LYS A 229 9.17 -17.84 -8.34
CA LYS A 229 9.23 -17.10 -7.06
C LYS A 229 9.28 -15.59 -7.29
N ASN A 230 10.12 -15.14 -8.22
CA ASN A 230 10.23 -13.72 -8.57
C ASN A 230 8.92 -13.20 -9.16
N PHE A 231 8.33 -13.91 -10.12
CA PHE A 231 7.08 -13.53 -10.78
C PHE A 231 5.92 -13.33 -9.79
N LEU A 232 5.70 -14.30 -8.89
CA LEU A 232 4.64 -14.20 -7.87
C LEU A 232 4.86 -13.02 -6.91
N ARG A 233 6.12 -12.74 -6.55
CA ARG A 233 6.49 -11.56 -5.74
C ARG A 233 6.25 -10.25 -6.49
N LEU A 234 6.63 -10.19 -7.77
CA LEU A 234 6.42 -9.01 -8.62
C LEU A 234 4.93 -8.67 -8.76
N ILE A 235 4.05 -9.67 -8.87
CA ILE A 235 2.60 -9.44 -8.88
C ILE A 235 2.14 -8.85 -7.54
N GLY A 236 2.62 -9.37 -6.40
CA GLY A 236 2.28 -8.80 -5.09
C GLY A 236 2.77 -7.36 -4.90
N LEU A 237 3.96 -7.05 -5.40
CA LEU A 237 4.50 -5.68 -5.39
C LEU A 237 3.69 -4.75 -6.30
N TRP A 238 3.38 -5.20 -7.51
CA TRP A 238 2.51 -4.47 -8.43
C TRP A 238 1.14 -4.22 -7.81
N LEU A 239 0.59 -5.19 -7.08
CA LEU A 239 -0.70 -5.06 -6.41
C LEU A 239 -0.69 -3.95 -5.36
N ILE A 240 0.39 -3.85 -4.56
CA ILE A 240 0.56 -2.73 -3.60
C ILE A 240 0.56 -1.40 -4.34
N ASP A 241 1.32 -1.30 -5.44
CA ASP A 241 1.46 -0.07 -6.20
C ASP A 241 0.13 0.36 -6.85
N VAL A 242 -0.59 -0.55 -7.50
CA VAL A 242 -1.86 -0.23 -8.18
C VAL A 242 -2.97 0.07 -7.18
N VAL A 243 -3.08 -0.67 -6.08
CA VAL A 243 -4.08 -0.40 -5.03
C VAL A 243 -3.82 0.97 -4.41
N SER A 244 -2.56 1.30 -4.12
CA SER A 244 -2.20 2.60 -3.56
C SER A 244 -2.54 3.76 -4.49
N GLN A 245 -2.48 3.55 -5.82
CA GLN A 245 -2.87 4.55 -6.82
C GLN A 245 -4.39 4.66 -7.01
N LYS A 246 -5.14 3.57 -6.81
CA LYS A 246 -6.60 3.53 -6.99
C LYS A 246 -7.37 3.96 -5.74
N LEU A 247 -6.75 3.86 -4.57
CA LEU A 247 -7.31 4.41 -3.33
C LEU A 247 -7.31 5.94 -3.38
N PRO A 248 -8.32 6.59 -2.79
CA PRO A 248 -8.42 8.05 -2.80
C PRO A 248 -7.32 8.69 -1.95
N GLU A 249 -6.85 9.88 -2.35
CA GLU A 249 -5.83 10.62 -1.60
C GLU A 249 -6.34 11.01 -0.20
N GLN A 250 -7.63 11.35 -0.08
CA GLN A 250 -8.25 11.74 1.18
C GLN A 250 -9.00 10.58 1.85
N LEU A 251 -8.27 9.52 2.20
CA LEU A 251 -8.79 8.30 2.85
C LEU A 251 -9.69 8.55 4.07
N TRP A 252 -9.48 9.65 4.79
CA TRP A 252 -10.16 9.97 6.05
C TRP A 252 -11.46 10.75 5.90
N THR A 253 -11.70 11.37 4.76
CA THR A 253 -12.86 12.26 4.53
C THR A 253 -13.75 11.76 3.39
N GLU A 254 -13.19 11.06 2.40
CA GLU A 254 -13.98 10.60 1.26
C GLU A 254 -14.96 9.46 1.66
N PRO A 255 -16.25 9.55 1.26
CA PRO A 255 -17.25 8.53 1.58
C PRO A 255 -16.94 7.17 0.96
N ASP A 256 -16.49 7.17 -0.31
CA ASP A 256 -16.26 5.95 -1.09
C ASP A 256 -15.00 5.20 -0.66
N ALA A 257 -14.10 5.86 0.10
CA ALA A 257 -12.89 5.26 0.63
C ALA A 257 -13.15 3.96 1.42
N VAL A 258 -14.29 3.84 2.13
CA VAL A 258 -14.63 2.61 2.87
C VAL A 258 -14.91 1.43 1.92
N VAL A 259 -15.56 1.68 0.78
CA VAL A 259 -15.84 0.65 -0.23
C VAL A 259 -14.53 0.24 -0.89
N ASP A 260 -13.72 1.21 -1.30
CA ASP A 260 -12.44 0.94 -1.96
C ASP A 260 -11.44 0.23 -1.03
N LEU A 261 -11.39 0.59 0.26
CA LEU A 261 -10.56 -0.10 1.26
C LEU A 261 -10.99 -1.56 1.47
N LYS A 262 -12.29 -1.86 1.40
CA LYS A 262 -12.79 -3.25 1.47
C LYS A 262 -12.38 -4.03 0.24
N SER A 263 -12.51 -3.45 -0.95
CA SER A 263 -12.05 -4.05 -2.21
C SER A 263 -10.54 -4.28 -2.18
N ALA A 264 -9.76 -3.28 -1.77
CA ALA A 264 -8.31 -3.37 -1.59
C ALA A 264 -7.90 -4.53 -0.65
N LEU A 265 -8.58 -4.66 0.48
CA LEU A 265 -8.35 -5.74 1.44
C LEU A 265 -8.64 -7.11 0.82
N SER A 266 -9.77 -7.22 0.09
CA SER A 266 -10.16 -8.44 -0.61
C SER A 266 -9.12 -8.87 -1.66
N LEU A 267 -8.57 -7.92 -2.43
CA LEU A 267 -7.52 -8.21 -3.42
C LEU A 267 -6.24 -8.73 -2.76
N CYS A 268 -5.84 -8.11 -1.65
CA CYS A 268 -4.68 -8.56 -0.88
C CYS A 268 -4.90 -9.99 -0.36
N ASP A 269 -6.08 -10.26 0.21
CA ASP A 269 -6.44 -11.59 0.73
C ASP A 269 -6.51 -12.64 -0.39
N GLN A 270 -7.08 -12.30 -1.55
CA GLN A 270 -7.11 -13.15 -2.74
C GLN A 270 -5.69 -13.56 -3.15
N TRP A 271 -4.80 -12.60 -3.38
CA TRP A 271 -3.46 -12.93 -3.87
C TRP A 271 -2.61 -13.68 -2.82
N LEU A 272 -2.70 -13.29 -1.54
CA LEU A 272 -2.04 -14.02 -0.46
C LEU A 272 -2.53 -15.48 -0.37
N PHE A 273 -3.84 -15.68 -0.54
CA PHE A 273 -4.44 -17.01 -0.58
C PHE A 273 -3.96 -17.81 -1.80
N THR A 274 -4.02 -17.24 -3.00
CA THR A 274 -3.57 -17.86 -4.26
C THR A 274 -2.12 -18.33 -4.16
N VAL A 275 -1.20 -17.44 -3.76
CA VAL A 275 0.23 -17.80 -3.63
C VAL A 275 0.42 -18.95 -2.64
N LYS A 276 -0.30 -18.94 -1.52
CA LYS A 276 -0.26 -20.03 -0.53
C LYS A 276 -0.88 -21.31 -1.08
N ALA A 277 -2.00 -21.25 -1.79
CA ALA A 277 -2.67 -22.41 -2.37
C ALA A 277 -1.77 -23.10 -3.41
N LEU A 278 -1.19 -22.31 -4.32
CA LEU A 278 -0.26 -22.80 -5.35
C LEU A 278 0.99 -23.44 -4.73
N THR A 279 1.69 -22.71 -3.86
CA THR A 279 3.03 -23.12 -3.38
C THR A 279 3.01 -24.11 -2.19
N ASN A 280 1.92 -24.15 -1.41
CA ASN A 280 1.81 -25.04 -0.25
C ASN A 280 0.93 -26.26 -0.49
N SER A 281 0.03 -26.24 -1.49
CA SER A 281 -0.93 -27.33 -1.71
C SER A 281 -0.89 -27.90 -3.12
N ALA A 282 -0.99 -27.07 -4.16
CA ALA A 282 -1.13 -27.56 -5.53
C ALA A 282 0.19 -28.07 -6.11
N TRP A 283 1.22 -27.24 -6.17
CA TRP A 283 2.47 -27.55 -6.84
C TRP A 283 3.39 -28.55 -6.13
N PRO A 284 3.39 -28.68 -4.78
CA PRO A 284 4.10 -29.78 -4.12
C PRO A 284 3.54 -31.17 -4.46
N ARG A 285 2.29 -31.26 -4.96
CA ARG A 285 1.66 -32.52 -5.37
C ARG A 285 1.82 -32.82 -6.85
N ASN A 286 2.46 -31.91 -7.60
CA ASN A 286 2.71 -32.12 -9.03
C ASN A 286 3.88 -33.10 -9.20
N TYR A 287 3.60 -34.26 -9.80
CA TYR A 287 4.58 -35.35 -9.98
C TYR A 287 5.58 -35.09 -11.12
N ILE A 288 5.30 -34.16 -12.03
CA ILE A 288 6.18 -33.80 -13.15
C ILE A 288 7.17 -32.73 -12.72
N HIS A 289 6.67 -31.67 -12.09
CA HIS A 289 7.47 -30.54 -11.63
C HIS A 289 7.02 -30.09 -10.23
N GLU A 290 7.60 -30.76 -9.22
CA GLU A 290 7.30 -30.53 -7.81
C GLU A 290 7.84 -29.18 -7.33
N TRP A 291 7.02 -28.44 -6.57
CA TRP A 291 7.51 -27.27 -5.83
C TRP A 291 8.40 -27.69 -4.66
N LYS A 292 9.68 -27.32 -4.72
CA LYS A 292 10.65 -27.68 -3.68
C LYS A 292 10.88 -26.56 -2.67
N GLY A 293 10.85 -26.91 -1.39
CA GLY A 293 11.13 -25.98 -0.28
C GLY A 293 9.89 -25.29 0.27
N ALA A 294 10.11 -24.28 1.11
CA ALA A 294 9.03 -23.60 1.83
C ALA A 294 8.08 -22.84 0.87
N PRO A 295 6.82 -22.64 1.29
CA PRO A 295 5.90 -21.72 0.63
C PRO A 295 6.48 -20.31 0.53
N ILE A 296 6.07 -19.55 -0.49
CA ILE A 296 6.53 -18.17 -0.63
C ILE A 296 5.92 -17.31 0.47
N SER A 297 6.79 -16.63 1.22
CA SER A 297 6.39 -15.54 2.13
C SER A 297 6.22 -14.24 1.33
N MET A 298 5.08 -13.57 1.53
CA MET A 298 4.68 -12.31 0.89
C MET A 298 4.59 -11.19 1.92
N GLU A 299 5.69 -10.93 2.63
CA GLU A 299 5.74 -10.09 3.83
C GLU A 299 5.27 -8.66 3.59
N LEU A 300 5.73 -8.03 2.50
CA LEU A 300 5.34 -6.66 2.15
C LEU A 300 3.83 -6.55 1.86
N LEU A 301 3.27 -7.51 1.12
CA LEU A 301 1.83 -7.53 0.83
C LEU A 301 1.02 -7.82 2.10
N ALA A 302 1.52 -8.71 2.97
CA ALA A 302 0.89 -9.00 4.25
C ALA A 302 0.90 -7.76 5.18
N ALA A 303 2.00 -7.02 5.23
CA ALA A 303 2.10 -5.76 5.97
C ALA A 303 1.15 -4.70 5.40
N PHE A 304 1.07 -4.57 4.07
CA PHE A 304 0.11 -3.69 3.40
C PHE A 304 -1.33 -4.02 3.74
N ARG A 305 -1.66 -5.30 3.69
CA ARG A 305 -2.97 -5.84 4.04
C ARG A 305 -3.35 -5.52 5.49
N ILE A 306 -2.41 -5.65 6.43
CA ILE A 306 -2.61 -5.24 7.84
C ILE A 306 -2.87 -3.73 7.92
N ARG A 307 -2.06 -2.90 7.24
CA ARG A 307 -2.22 -1.45 7.24
C ARG A 307 -3.59 -1.01 6.71
N ILE A 308 -4.03 -1.56 5.58
CA ILE A 308 -5.37 -1.32 5.02
C ILE A 308 -6.46 -1.73 6.02
N SER A 309 -6.30 -2.87 6.67
CA SER A 309 -7.27 -3.36 7.66
C SER A 309 -7.40 -2.41 8.86
N GLU A 310 -6.29 -1.85 9.34
CA GLU A 310 -6.30 -0.87 10.43
C GLU A 310 -6.95 0.46 10.02
N ILE A 311 -6.65 0.97 8.81
CA ILE A 311 -7.32 2.16 8.24
C ILE A 311 -8.83 1.93 8.14
N LEU A 312 -9.24 0.80 7.57
CA LEU A 312 -10.64 0.42 7.44
C LEU A 312 -11.34 0.29 8.79
N ARG A 313 -10.66 -0.27 9.81
CA ARG A 313 -11.17 -0.38 11.18
C ARG A 313 -11.47 0.99 11.78
N LEU A 314 -10.59 1.96 11.58
CA LEU A 314 -10.80 3.33 12.05
C LEU A 314 -11.96 4.00 11.29
N ARG A 315 -12.00 3.90 9.96
CA ARG A 315 -13.07 4.50 9.14
C ARG A 315 -14.44 3.91 9.42
N THR A 316 -14.54 2.60 9.68
CA THR A 316 -15.82 1.93 9.92
C THR A 316 -16.43 2.29 11.29
N LEU A 317 -15.60 2.77 12.21
CA LEU A 317 -16.02 3.10 13.56
C LEU A 317 -17.06 4.23 13.60
N SER A 318 -16.96 5.23 12.73
CA SER A 318 -17.92 6.34 12.67
C SER A 318 -19.34 5.84 12.36
N VAL A 319 -19.44 4.91 11.41
CA VAL A 319 -20.70 4.26 11.00
C VAL A 319 -21.23 3.34 12.10
N GLU A 320 -20.37 2.57 12.76
CA GLU A 320 -20.76 1.68 13.85
C GLU A 320 -21.28 2.46 15.06
N LEU A 321 -20.59 3.52 15.48
CA LEU A 321 -20.98 4.36 16.62
C LEU A 321 -22.27 5.14 16.33
N GLY A 322 -22.36 5.81 15.17
CA GLY A 322 -23.56 6.54 14.77
C GLY A 322 -24.78 5.62 14.68
N GLY A 323 -24.62 4.42 14.11
CA GLY A 323 -25.69 3.43 14.03
C GLY A 323 -26.08 2.80 15.37
N LEU A 324 -25.13 2.61 16.29
CA LEU A 324 -25.39 2.04 17.61
C LEU A 324 -26.12 3.05 18.52
N LEU A 325 -25.70 4.31 18.49
CA LEU A 325 -26.27 5.40 19.29
C LEU A 325 -27.49 6.06 18.63
N LYS A 326 -27.73 5.81 17.34
CA LYS A 326 -28.78 6.42 16.51
C LYS A 326 -28.64 7.95 16.43
N GLU A 327 -27.40 8.42 16.32
CA GLU A 327 -27.04 9.83 16.21
C GLU A 327 -26.20 10.03 14.95
N ASP A 328 -26.82 10.51 13.86
CA ASP A 328 -26.13 10.67 12.58
C ASP A 328 -25.02 11.72 12.65
N SER A 329 -25.16 12.75 13.50
CA SER A 329 -24.14 13.79 13.71
C SER A 329 -22.83 13.28 14.30
N LEU A 330 -22.85 12.13 14.99
CA LEU A 330 -21.63 11.53 15.55
C LEU A 330 -20.69 11.01 14.48
N ARG A 331 -21.23 10.66 13.31
CA ARG A 331 -20.40 10.15 12.23
C ARG A 331 -19.35 11.20 11.87
N ASP A 332 -19.79 12.43 11.61
CA ASP A 332 -18.91 13.54 11.23
C ASP A 332 -17.95 13.93 12.36
N GLU A 333 -18.41 13.87 13.61
CA GLU A 333 -17.56 14.10 14.78
C GLU A 333 -16.42 13.07 14.86
N VAL A 334 -16.74 11.78 14.76
CA VAL A 334 -15.75 10.69 14.82
C VAL A 334 -14.77 10.79 13.64
N GLU A 335 -15.27 11.05 12.43
CA GLU A 335 -14.43 11.19 11.24
C GLU A 335 -13.48 12.39 11.37
N SER A 336 -13.93 13.51 11.93
CA SER A 336 -13.11 14.70 12.20
C SER A 336 -12.02 14.45 13.24
N LEU A 337 -12.32 13.70 14.31
CA LEU A 337 -11.34 13.30 15.32
C LEU A 337 -10.24 12.41 14.72
N ILE A 338 -10.63 11.42 13.90
CA ILE A 338 -9.67 10.56 13.19
C ILE A 338 -8.81 11.38 12.25
N ALA A 339 -9.42 12.21 11.40
CA ALA A 339 -8.70 13.03 10.44
C ALA A 339 -7.69 13.97 11.11
N THR A 340 -8.06 14.53 12.28
CA THR A 340 -7.16 15.38 13.06
C THR A 340 -5.99 14.60 13.64
N ALA A 341 -6.22 13.41 14.20
CA ALA A 341 -5.15 12.55 14.70
C ALA A 341 -4.19 12.10 13.59
N MET A 342 -4.71 11.86 12.39
CA MET A 342 -3.97 11.37 11.22
C MET A 342 -3.38 12.49 10.34
N ARG A 343 -3.52 13.76 10.75
CA ARG A 343 -3.03 14.90 9.97
C ARG A 343 -1.53 14.83 9.71
N ASP A 344 -1.15 15.19 8.49
CA ASP A 344 0.23 15.25 7.99
C ASP A 344 0.98 13.89 7.99
N PHE A 345 0.24 12.78 8.07
CA PHE A 345 0.79 11.43 7.98
C PHE A 345 0.34 10.74 6.69
N VAL A 346 1.24 10.01 6.03
CA VAL A 346 0.94 9.26 4.81
C VAL A 346 0.52 7.83 5.19
N PRO A 347 -0.78 7.47 5.15
CA PRO A 347 -1.28 6.23 5.76
C PRO A 347 -0.74 4.96 5.11
N LEU A 348 -0.39 5.01 3.82
CA LEU A 348 0.05 3.86 3.03
C LEU A 348 1.58 3.72 2.91
N GLY A 349 2.38 4.52 3.64
CA GLY A 349 3.84 4.39 3.65
C GLY A 349 4.30 3.13 4.41
N LEU A 350 4.85 2.14 3.71
CA LEU A 350 5.20 0.81 4.24
C LEU A 350 6.70 0.53 4.42
N THR A 351 7.56 1.53 4.32
CA THR A 351 8.97 1.29 3.99
C THR A 351 9.96 1.34 5.16
N SER A 352 9.52 1.41 6.43
CA SER A 352 10.45 1.34 7.56
C SER A 352 9.81 0.96 8.89
N ALA A 353 10.62 0.38 9.80
CA ALA A 353 10.25 0.15 11.20
C ALA A 353 9.88 1.47 11.90
N GLN A 354 10.53 2.57 11.52
CA GLN A 354 10.19 3.91 12.00
C GLN A 354 8.81 4.38 11.51
N SER A 355 8.47 4.13 10.24
CA SER A 355 7.13 4.41 9.69
C SER A 355 6.05 3.63 10.44
N ASP A 356 6.31 2.36 10.77
CA ASP A 356 5.39 1.54 11.56
C ASP A 356 5.21 2.06 12.99
N ALA A 357 6.29 2.48 13.66
CA ALA A 357 6.19 3.07 14.99
C ALA A 357 5.39 4.39 14.99
N GLN A 358 5.62 5.25 14.00
CA GLN A 358 4.85 6.48 13.82
C GLN A 358 3.38 6.19 13.53
N TRP A 359 3.10 5.22 12.65
CA TRP A 359 1.75 4.76 12.37
C TRP A 359 1.03 4.31 13.64
N GLN A 360 1.64 3.42 14.42
CA GLN A 360 1.05 2.92 15.67
C GLN A 360 0.80 4.06 16.67
N SER A 361 1.71 5.03 16.78
CA SER A 361 1.49 6.22 17.61
C SER A 361 0.28 7.04 17.15
N ARG A 362 0.06 7.18 15.85
CA ARG A 362 -1.07 7.91 15.27
C ARG A 362 -2.39 7.16 15.46
N VAL A 363 -2.38 5.84 15.28
CA VAL A 363 -3.53 4.97 15.58
C VAL A 363 -3.92 5.10 17.05
N GLN A 364 -2.96 5.05 17.98
CA GLN A 364 -3.24 5.24 19.41
C GLN A 364 -3.82 6.63 19.73
N ALA A 365 -3.31 7.68 19.10
CA ALA A 365 -3.85 9.04 19.25
C ALA A 365 -5.31 9.13 18.76
N ALA A 366 -5.61 8.53 17.59
CA ALA A 366 -6.96 8.46 17.06
C ALA A 366 -7.89 7.67 18.00
N GLU A 367 -7.47 6.50 18.46
CA GLU A 367 -8.25 5.66 19.38
C GLU A 367 -8.55 6.36 20.71
N LYS A 368 -7.55 7.07 21.27
CA LYS A 368 -7.72 7.85 22.50
C LYS A 368 -8.70 9.00 22.31
N SER A 369 -8.70 9.64 21.14
CA SER A 369 -9.61 10.76 20.87
C SER A 369 -11.09 10.33 20.79
N ILE A 370 -11.35 9.11 20.31
CA ILE A 370 -12.71 8.57 20.13
C ILE A 370 -13.18 7.77 21.36
N GLU A 371 -12.28 7.44 22.28
CA GLU A 371 -12.55 6.64 23.47
C GLU A 371 -13.77 7.09 24.29
N PRO A 372 -14.02 8.39 24.55
CA PRO A 372 -15.22 8.83 25.27
C PRO A 372 -16.52 8.45 24.57
N LEU A 373 -16.56 8.54 23.24
CA LEU A 373 -17.73 8.18 22.42
C LEU A 373 -17.94 6.66 22.41
N VAL A 374 -16.84 5.90 22.39
CA VAL A 374 -16.89 4.43 22.51
C VAL A 374 -17.53 4.03 23.83
N TYR A 375 -17.09 4.62 24.95
CA TYR A 375 -17.65 4.30 26.27
C TYR A 375 -19.12 4.67 26.42
N ARG A 376 -19.55 5.76 25.78
CA ARG A 376 -20.97 6.14 25.73
C ARG A 376 -21.84 5.07 25.04
N ALA A 377 -21.28 4.34 24.08
CA ALA A 377 -22.00 3.31 23.32
C ALA A 377 -22.06 1.94 24.02
N VAL A 378 -21.17 1.66 24.99
CA VAL A 378 -21.12 0.36 25.68
C VAL A 378 -22.45 -0.01 26.37
N PRO A 379 -23.10 0.85 27.17
CA PRO A 379 -24.36 0.50 27.83
C PRO A 379 -25.48 0.13 26.84
N VAL A 380 -25.52 0.79 25.68
CA VAL A 380 -26.49 0.49 24.62
C VAL A 380 -26.27 -0.93 24.08
N LEU A 381 -25.01 -1.28 23.82
CA LEU A 381 -24.65 -2.61 23.36
C LEU A 381 -24.96 -3.70 24.40
N LYS A 382 -24.67 -3.44 25.69
CA LYS A 382 -25.01 -4.35 26.79
C LYS A 382 -26.50 -4.69 26.81
N SER A 383 -27.34 -3.66 26.74
CA SER A 383 -28.80 -3.83 26.74
C SER A 383 -29.30 -4.68 25.55
N LYS A 384 -28.68 -4.52 24.38
CA LYS A 384 -29.00 -5.31 23.18
C LYS A 384 -28.59 -6.77 23.32
N LEU A 385 -27.39 -7.04 23.83
CA LEU A 385 -26.82 -8.40 23.93
C LEU A 385 -27.55 -9.28 24.97
N ILE A 386 -27.98 -8.71 26.10
CA ILE A 386 -28.67 -9.45 27.17
C ILE A 386 -30.13 -9.76 26.81
N SER A 387 -30.74 -8.98 25.91
CA SER A 387 -32.17 -9.11 25.61
C SER A 387 -32.53 -10.46 24.99
N ASN A 388 -33.24 -11.29 25.75
CA ASN A 388 -33.81 -12.57 25.27
C ASN A 388 -34.95 -12.39 24.26
N LYS A 389 -35.46 -11.16 24.11
CA LYS A 389 -36.55 -10.84 23.17
C LYS A 389 -36.06 -10.69 21.73
N VAL A 390 -34.75 -10.47 21.52
CA VAL A 390 -34.16 -10.31 20.19
C VAL A 390 -33.88 -11.67 19.59
N ASP A 391 -34.34 -11.91 18.36
CA ASP A 391 -34.03 -13.14 17.63
C ASP A 391 -32.51 -13.33 17.48
N LEU A 392 -32.04 -14.57 17.63
CA LEU A 392 -30.61 -14.87 17.63
C LEU A 392 -29.93 -14.51 16.29
N ASN A 393 -30.63 -14.61 15.17
CA ASN A 393 -30.05 -14.25 13.86
C ASN A 393 -29.89 -12.73 13.72
N VAL A 394 -30.84 -11.96 14.27
CA VAL A 394 -30.75 -10.50 14.35
C VAL A 394 -29.55 -10.10 15.20
N LEU A 395 -29.37 -10.77 16.35
CA LEU A 395 -28.23 -10.53 17.23
C LEU A 395 -26.89 -10.84 16.55
N ILE A 396 -26.81 -11.92 15.77
CA ILE A 396 -25.61 -12.28 15.01
C ILE A 396 -25.32 -11.28 13.89
N SER A 397 -26.37 -10.79 13.22
CA SER A 397 -26.23 -9.70 12.26
C SER A 397 -25.69 -8.43 12.91
N ASP A 398 -26.18 -8.10 14.11
CA ASP A 398 -25.67 -6.96 14.89
C ASP A 398 -24.20 -7.17 15.31
N ILE A 399 -23.81 -8.38 15.73
CA ILE A 399 -22.40 -8.69 16.06
C ILE A 399 -21.48 -8.49 14.85
N LYS A 400 -21.90 -8.96 13.67
CA LYS A 400 -21.15 -8.69 12.43
C LYS A 400 -21.09 -7.21 12.11
N LYS A 401 -22.20 -6.50 12.31
CA LYS A 401 -22.33 -5.08 11.99
C LYS A 401 -21.42 -4.21 12.88
N TYR A 402 -21.25 -4.57 14.14
CA TYR A 402 -20.43 -3.83 15.12
C TYR A 402 -19.12 -4.57 15.45
N GLN A 403 -18.59 -5.37 14.51
CA GLN A 403 -17.42 -6.22 14.76
C GLN A 403 -16.19 -5.41 15.16
N HIS A 404 -15.96 -4.24 14.55
CA HIS A 404 -14.75 -3.46 14.82
C HIS A 404 -14.80 -2.77 16.18
N PHE A 405 -16.00 -2.35 16.60
CA PHE A 405 -16.28 -1.89 17.95
C PHE A 405 -16.11 -3.02 18.97
N LEU A 406 -16.69 -4.20 18.70
CA LEU A 406 -16.61 -5.38 19.56
C LEU A 406 -15.20 -5.93 19.71
N ASP A 407 -14.34 -5.77 18.69
CA ASP A 407 -12.97 -6.29 18.73
C ASP A 407 -12.01 -5.48 19.61
N ARG A 408 -12.44 -4.33 20.14
CA ARG A 408 -11.62 -3.49 21.02
C ARG A 408 -11.41 -4.15 22.38
N PRO A 409 -10.16 -4.31 22.87
CA PRO A 409 -9.88 -4.97 24.15
C PRO A 409 -10.68 -4.41 25.34
N LYS A 410 -10.75 -3.08 25.45
CA LYS A 410 -11.49 -2.40 26.54
C LYS A 410 -13.02 -2.58 26.45
N VAL A 411 -13.54 -2.78 25.24
CA VAL A 411 -14.96 -3.10 25.03
C VAL A 411 -15.20 -4.56 25.41
N LYS A 412 -14.37 -5.50 24.94
CA LYS A 412 -14.44 -6.92 25.29
C LYS A 412 -14.44 -7.13 26.80
N SER A 413 -13.54 -6.45 27.53
CA SER A 413 -13.43 -6.56 28.99
C SER A 413 -14.66 -6.04 29.73
N GLN A 414 -15.47 -5.15 29.12
CA GLN A 414 -16.71 -4.67 29.72
C GLN A 414 -17.93 -5.52 29.38
N LEU A 415 -17.84 -6.41 28.37
CA LEU A 415 -18.94 -7.24 27.88
C LEU A 415 -18.85 -8.70 28.33
N VAL A 416 -18.13 -9.00 29.41
CA VAL A 416 -17.88 -10.40 29.84
C VAL A 416 -19.19 -11.17 30.07
N ALA A 417 -20.08 -10.63 30.90
CA ALA A 417 -21.37 -11.27 31.21
C ALA A 417 -22.26 -11.39 29.96
N GLU A 418 -22.23 -10.39 29.10
CA GLU A 418 -22.99 -10.36 27.85
C GLU A 418 -22.50 -11.41 26.85
N ARG A 419 -21.19 -11.61 26.75
CA ARG A 419 -20.56 -12.65 25.92
C ARG A 419 -20.88 -14.04 26.45
N GLU A 420 -20.82 -14.25 27.76
CA GLU A 420 -21.22 -15.52 28.39
C GLU A 420 -22.70 -15.84 28.14
N HIS A 421 -23.57 -14.85 28.29
CA HIS A 421 -25.00 -14.99 28.01
C HIS A 421 -25.26 -15.32 26.53
N LEU A 422 -24.58 -14.63 25.61
CA LEU A 422 -24.64 -14.93 24.18
C LEU A 422 -24.16 -16.36 23.88
N LEU A 423 -23.04 -16.78 24.46
CA LEU A 423 -22.52 -18.14 24.32
C LEU A 423 -23.52 -19.18 24.83
N HIS A 424 -24.16 -18.93 25.98
CA HIS A 424 -25.20 -19.80 26.52
C HIS A 424 -26.39 -19.91 25.56
N ARG A 425 -26.89 -18.78 25.04
CA ARG A 425 -27.98 -18.77 24.04
C ARG A 425 -27.60 -19.51 22.76
N LEU A 426 -26.35 -19.38 22.31
CA LEU A 426 -25.84 -20.10 21.15
C LEU A 426 -25.76 -21.60 21.42
N GLN A 427 -25.29 -21.99 22.60
CA GLN A 427 -25.22 -23.39 23.03
C GLN A 427 -26.61 -24.02 23.13
N GLU A 428 -27.59 -23.34 23.73
CA GLU A 428 -28.98 -23.77 23.76
C GLU A 428 -29.55 -23.96 22.34
N ASN A 429 -29.22 -23.03 21.43
CA ASN A 429 -29.63 -23.15 20.03
C ASN A 429 -28.98 -24.37 19.36
N LEU A 430 -27.69 -24.61 19.58
CA LEU A 430 -26.97 -25.78 19.06
C LEU A 430 -27.51 -27.10 19.62
N VAL A 431 -27.88 -27.14 20.91
CA VAL A 431 -28.50 -28.33 21.53
C VAL A 431 -29.88 -28.60 20.93
N ARG A 432 -30.74 -27.57 20.79
CA ARG A 432 -32.01 -27.69 20.07
C ARG A 432 -31.82 -28.18 18.62
N ARG A 433 -30.67 -27.91 18.00
CA ARG A 433 -30.32 -28.40 16.66
C ARG A 433 -29.85 -29.86 16.63
N LYS A 434 -29.24 -30.40 17.68
CA LYS A 434 -28.98 -31.86 17.79
C LYS A 434 -30.30 -32.65 17.84
N GLU A 435 -31.33 -32.08 18.44
CA GLU A 435 -32.69 -32.64 18.40
C GLU A 435 -33.27 -32.61 16.96
N TRP A 436 -32.87 -31.65 16.12
CA TRP A 436 -33.25 -31.60 14.71
C TRP A 436 -32.61 -32.71 13.89
N THR A 437 -31.35 -33.05 14.12
CA THR A 437 -30.72 -34.23 13.47
C THR A 437 -31.43 -35.53 13.84
N GLN A 438 -31.98 -35.61 15.05
CA GLN A 438 -32.79 -36.76 15.48
C GLN A 438 -34.18 -36.77 14.80
N LYS A 439 -34.81 -35.60 14.61
CA LYS A 439 -36.07 -35.44 13.85
C LYS A 439 -35.92 -35.62 12.34
N ALA A 440 -34.74 -35.34 11.78
CA ALA A 440 -34.43 -35.57 10.36
C ALA A 440 -34.49 -37.06 9.98
N GLY A 441 -34.26 -37.96 10.95
CA GLY A 441 -34.49 -39.40 10.81
C GLY A 441 -35.94 -39.85 10.95
N GLY A 442 -36.87 -38.93 11.25
CA GLY A 442 -38.30 -39.19 11.43
C GLY A 442 -39.14 -38.98 10.15
N HIS A 443 -40.45 -39.25 10.27
CA HIS A 443 -41.43 -39.01 9.21
C HIS A 443 -41.86 -37.53 9.19
N PHE A 444 -41.98 -36.93 8.00
CA PHE A 444 -42.38 -35.52 7.84
C PHE A 444 -43.83 -35.43 7.35
N GLU A 445 -44.62 -34.53 7.94
CA GLU A 445 -45.97 -34.25 7.44
C GLU A 445 -45.90 -33.64 6.04
N THR A 446 -46.37 -34.40 5.05
CA THR A 446 -46.42 -33.98 3.65
C THR A 446 -47.62 -33.07 3.41
N GLY A 447 -47.39 -31.84 2.95
CA GLY A 447 -48.47 -31.02 2.37
C GLY A 447 -49.09 -31.73 1.16
N ARG A 448 -50.33 -31.35 0.78
CA ARG A 448 -51.17 -32.02 -0.24
C ARG A 448 -50.52 -32.32 -1.61
N PHE A 449 -49.33 -31.78 -1.92
CA PHE A 449 -48.62 -31.96 -3.19
C PHE A 449 -47.11 -32.24 -3.03
N LEU A 450 -46.62 -32.58 -1.84
CA LEU A 450 -45.20 -32.81 -1.58
C LEU A 450 -44.93 -34.26 -1.23
N THR A 451 -43.96 -34.88 -1.89
CA THR A 451 -43.44 -36.19 -1.45
C THR A 451 -42.64 -36.04 -0.16
N ASP A 452 -42.55 -37.08 0.66
CA ASP A 452 -41.76 -37.08 1.91
C ASP A 452 -40.29 -36.67 1.66
N ILE A 453 -39.71 -37.10 0.54
CA ILE A 453 -38.35 -36.71 0.11
C ILE A 453 -38.28 -35.20 -0.20
N SER A 454 -39.29 -34.65 -0.90
CA SER A 454 -39.33 -33.22 -1.21
C SER A 454 -39.56 -32.36 0.02
N ALA A 455 -40.43 -32.81 0.94
CA ALA A 455 -40.64 -32.18 2.24
C ALA A 455 -39.35 -32.19 3.08
N LYS A 456 -38.64 -33.33 3.11
CA LYS A 456 -37.31 -33.45 3.72
C LYS A 456 -36.28 -32.52 3.08
N ILE A 457 -36.19 -32.45 1.75
CA ILE A 457 -35.24 -31.56 1.05
C ILE A 457 -35.55 -30.08 1.33
N ILE A 458 -36.82 -29.68 1.32
CA ILE A 458 -37.22 -28.30 1.62
C ILE A 458 -36.94 -27.98 3.08
N TRP A 459 -37.23 -28.90 3.99
CA TRP A 459 -36.92 -28.75 5.41
C TRP A 459 -35.41 -28.65 5.63
N ILE A 460 -34.60 -29.54 5.04
CA ILE A 460 -33.13 -29.48 5.11
C ILE A 460 -32.63 -28.17 4.51
N ARG A 461 -33.08 -27.75 3.31
CA ARG A 461 -32.65 -26.48 2.70
C ARG A 461 -33.04 -25.26 3.53
N ARG A 462 -34.24 -25.24 4.13
CA ARG A 462 -34.69 -24.17 5.03
C ARG A 462 -33.81 -24.10 6.28
N ASN A 463 -33.48 -25.25 6.87
CA ASN A 463 -32.63 -25.31 8.06
C ASN A 463 -31.15 -25.04 7.74
N VAL A 464 -30.63 -25.49 6.59
CA VAL A 464 -29.27 -25.20 6.10
C VAL A 464 -29.11 -23.71 5.78
N LYS A 465 -30.14 -23.02 5.26
CA LYS A 465 -30.11 -21.55 5.16
C LYS A 465 -30.06 -20.86 6.54
N GLN A 466 -30.60 -21.48 7.59
CA GLN A 466 -30.45 -21.04 8.99
C GLN A 466 -29.13 -21.53 9.65
N VAL A 467 -28.28 -22.28 8.95
CA VAL A 467 -26.94 -22.76 9.38
C VAL A 467 -25.83 -21.74 9.10
N SER A 468 -26.19 -20.54 8.62
CA SER A 468 -25.28 -19.38 8.45
C SER A 468 -24.50 -18.98 9.71
N LEU A 469 -24.88 -19.50 10.88
CA LEU A 469 -24.15 -19.44 12.15
C LEU A 469 -22.73 -20.01 12.09
N TYR A 470 -22.47 -21.10 11.37
CA TYR A 470 -21.13 -21.71 11.32
C TYR A 470 -20.11 -20.82 10.60
N ALA A 471 -20.56 -20.01 9.64
CA ALA A 471 -19.70 -19.02 8.98
C ALA A 471 -19.32 -17.86 9.92
N VAL A 472 -20.06 -17.64 11.02
CA VAL A 472 -19.80 -16.59 12.00
C VAL A 472 -19.17 -17.14 13.28
N LEU A 473 -19.17 -18.46 13.46
CA LEU A 473 -18.58 -19.12 14.62
C LEU A 473 -17.13 -18.68 14.86
N PRO A 474 -16.24 -18.55 13.84
CA PRO A 474 -14.89 -18.04 14.03
C PRO A 474 -14.87 -16.61 14.59
N LEU A 475 -15.74 -15.73 14.09
CA LEU A 475 -15.89 -14.35 14.56
C LEU A 475 -16.45 -14.30 15.99
N ILE A 476 -17.45 -15.12 16.30
CA ILE A 476 -18.05 -15.23 17.64
C ILE A 476 -17.06 -15.83 18.63
N VAL A 477 -16.28 -16.83 18.22
CA VAL A 477 -15.18 -17.40 19.01
C VAL A 477 -14.11 -16.35 19.27
N HIS A 478 -13.74 -15.54 18.26
CA HIS A 478 -12.79 -14.44 18.44
C HIS A 478 -13.33 -13.31 19.35
N ILE A 479 -14.63 -13.01 19.28
CA ILE A 479 -15.22 -11.96 20.12
C ILE A 479 -15.42 -12.47 21.56
N CYS A 480 -15.87 -13.70 21.73
CA CYS A 480 -16.26 -14.26 23.04
C CYS A 480 -15.14 -14.98 23.79
N ILE A 481 -14.21 -15.65 23.09
CA ILE A 481 -13.19 -16.52 23.70
C ILE A 481 -11.81 -15.85 23.75
N THR A 482 -11.41 -15.08 22.73
CA THR A 482 -10.17 -14.29 22.81
C THR A 482 -10.47 -12.95 23.49
N GLY A 483 -10.41 -12.98 24.82
CA GLY A 483 -10.32 -11.83 25.71
C GLY A 483 -8.93 -11.76 26.32
#